data_AF-A0A117PHJ0-F1
#
_entry.id   AF-A0A117PHJ0-F1
#
_cell.length_a   1.000
_cell.length_b   1.000
_cell.length_c   1.000
_cell.angle_alpha   90.00
_cell.angle_beta   90.00
_cell.angle_gamma   90.00
#
_symmetry.space_group_name_H-M   'P 1'
#
loop_
_entity.id
_entity.type
_entity.pdbx_description
1 polymer ?
#
loop_
_entity_poly.entity_id
_entity_poly.type
_entity_poly.pdbx_seq_one_letter_code
_entity_poly.pdbx_strand_id
1 'polypeptide(L)'
;MLLGPLLVLLLLGGTVPASAHAALRATDPEDGSLLKSAPRHLTLTFTESVGLLDDSFRVLDPDGRRLRTGEPQHGRGGGDTARVTLPAKLAQGTYTVAWRVVSADSHPVSGAFTFSVGKRSLTTATVDTGPTEDPATKGLYNIARYLAYLAAALLIGTATFMAVCRPPDTPALARLLRAGWWTLLAATLALLVLRASYETGEGPLGSLGVDSLTRTLTSRPGAVLLARLALLLVIAVHLVRLSRRRQPPGWAGAALAVGLALTWAAGEHASAGIQVPAAMTSSALHLLATAVWLGGLTALLGTLYRAHPTPATVTRFSRLAFASVTVLVVTGVYQSWRGLGSWDALTGTTYGRLLLLKLAAVALLLGAAAVSRRWTARLATVDAGTVVREKVPEPVGGPPLPEAAKAAASADDDHAPHPAVRRALRRSVLAEVAVGAAVLAVTTVLTSTLPGRAQAEAAAGAPAVVGASVTTVPFDVGTPGGRGKVQITLDPGRVGDNSVEALVYGPDGGIAIVPELRLSFTLRDRQIGPLDAQLADKGGYWGNSFVSLPVAGTWEMKVTVRTSEIDQVSVTRSVTVR
;
A
#
# COMPACT_ATOMS: atom_id res chain seq x y z
N MET A 1 17.85 22.20 -7.32
CA MET A 1 17.93 20.73 -7.14
C MET A 1 17.15 20.27 -5.90
N LEU A 2 16.00 20.88 -5.58
CA LEU A 2 15.24 20.62 -4.34
C LEU A 2 14.04 19.69 -4.54
N LEU A 3 13.73 19.30 -5.78
CA LEU A 3 12.60 18.44 -6.12
C LEU A 3 12.79 16.99 -5.68
N GLY A 4 14.02 16.46 -5.79
CA GLY A 4 14.36 15.10 -5.32
C GLY A 4 14.10 14.91 -3.82
N PRO A 5 14.64 15.77 -2.93
CA PRO A 5 14.37 15.65 -1.49
C PRO A 5 12.92 15.95 -1.12
N LEU A 6 12.21 16.85 -1.83
CA LEU A 6 10.79 17.11 -1.59
C LEU A 6 9.90 15.90 -1.96
N LEU A 7 10.25 15.18 -3.03
CA LEU A 7 9.55 13.94 -3.44
C LEU A 7 9.78 12.82 -2.43
N VAL A 8 11.00 12.71 -1.89
CA VAL A 8 11.35 11.78 -0.80
C VAL A 8 10.61 12.15 0.49
N LEU A 9 10.53 13.44 0.83
CA LEU A 9 9.82 13.92 2.03
C LEU A 9 8.29 13.69 1.93
N LEU A 10 7.69 13.84 0.74
CA LEU A 10 6.27 13.54 0.50
C LEU A 10 5.98 12.03 0.55
N LEU A 11 6.92 11.18 0.15
CA LEU A 11 6.81 9.71 0.25
C LEU A 11 7.01 9.20 1.69
N LEU A 12 7.62 10.02 2.56
CA LEU A 12 7.81 9.72 3.99
C LEU A 12 6.65 10.22 4.88
N GLY A 13 5.71 10.99 4.32
CA GLY A 13 4.56 11.52 5.04
C GLY A 13 3.50 10.44 5.32
N GLY A 14 3.49 9.96 6.57
CA GLY A 14 2.41 9.23 7.25
C GLY A 14 1.39 8.49 6.38
N THR A 15 1.63 7.19 6.17
CA THR A 15 0.60 6.30 5.64
C THR A 15 -0.42 6.01 6.75
N VAL A 16 -1.69 6.32 6.49
CA VAL A 16 -2.80 5.72 7.25
C VAL A 16 -2.71 4.20 7.00
N PRO A 17 -2.72 3.34 8.02
CA PRO A 17 -2.69 1.90 7.81
C PRO A 17 -4.01 1.50 7.14
N ALA A 18 -3.97 1.32 5.84
CA ALA A 18 -5.02 0.63 5.13
C ALA A 18 -4.43 -0.73 4.73
N SER A 19 -4.91 -1.80 5.37
CA SER A 19 -4.45 -3.16 5.07
C SER A 19 -4.99 -3.58 3.71
N ALA A 20 -4.10 -3.93 2.79
CA ALA A 20 -4.37 -4.03 1.35
C ALA A 20 -4.19 -5.41 0.74
N HIS A 21 -3.71 -6.31 1.57
CA HIS A 21 -3.17 -7.58 1.17
C HIS A 21 -4.23 -8.66 1.39
N ALA A 22 -3.92 -9.91 1.03
CA ALA A 22 -4.84 -11.04 1.12
C ALA A 22 -5.68 -10.99 2.40
N ALA A 23 -6.98 -10.76 2.24
CA ALA A 23 -7.90 -10.66 3.36
C ALA A 23 -8.40 -12.05 3.73
N LEU A 24 -8.44 -12.34 5.03
CA LEU A 24 -9.00 -13.59 5.53
C LEU A 24 -10.51 -13.57 5.30
N ARG A 25 -10.99 -14.53 4.51
CA ARG A 25 -12.40 -14.68 4.15
C ARG A 25 -13.12 -15.66 5.05
N ALA A 26 -12.50 -16.78 5.40
CA ALA A 26 -13.12 -17.81 6.23
C ALA A 26 -12.08 -18.65 6.96
N THR A 27 -12.47 -19.17 8.12
CA THR A 27 -11.71 -20.15 8.88
C THR A 27 -12.54 -21.42 9.05
N ASP A 28 -11.87 -22.58 9.00
CA ASP A 28 -12.41 -23.87 9.40
C ASP A 28 -11.41 -24.51 10.36
N PRO A 29 -11.72 -24.62 11.66
CA PRO A 29 -12.96 -24.20 12.33
C PRO A 29 -13.26 -22.71 12.25
N GLU A 30 -14.54 -22.36 12.34
CA GLU A 30 -14.99 -20.97 12.38
C GLU A 30 -14.46 -20.28 13.66
N ASP A 31 -14.13 -18.98 13.55
CA ASP A 31 -13.66 -18.19 14.69
C ASP A 31 -14.68 -18.16 15.84
N GLY A 32 -14.21 -18.40 17.06
CA GLY A 32 -15.01 -18.49 18.28
C GLY A 32 -15.91 -19.73 18.37
N SER A 33 -15.80 -20.68 17.42
CA SER A 33 -16.64 -21.88 17.41
C SER A 33 -16.31 -22.84 18.56
N LEU A 34 -17.33 -23.53 19.08
CA LEU A 34 -17.19 -24.62 20.05
C LEU A 34 -17.48 -25.95 19.36
N LEU A 35 -16.43 -26.76 19.19
CA LEU A 35 -16.49 -28.05 18.52
C LEU A 35 -16.74 -29.17 19.53
N LYS A 36 -17.58 -30.13 19.15
CA LYS A 36 -17.82 -31.34 19.97
C LYS A 36 -16.61 -32.26 20.00
N SER A 37 -15.83 -32.30 18.92
CA SER A 37 -14.66 -33.15 18.77
C SER A 37 -13.50 -32.40 18.12
N ALA A 38 -12.29 -32.88 18.36
CA ALA A 38 -11.06 -32.29 17.84
C ALA A 38 -11.03 -32.34 16.29
N PRO A 39 -10.82 -31.19 15.61
CA PRO A 39 -10.67 -31.16 14.16
C PRO A 39 -9.32 -31.75 13.77
N ARG A 40 -9.25 -32.36 12.57
CA ARG A 40 -8.01 -32.91 12.01
C ARG A 40 -7.16 -31.89 11.27
N HIS A 41 -7.80 -30.82 10.80
CA HIS A 41 -7.16 -29.78 10.02
C HIS A 41 -7.65 -28.41 10.48
N LEU A 42 -6.78 -27.41 10.35
CA LEU A 42 -7.16 -26.00 10.29
C LEU A 42 -7.04 -25.55 8.85
N THR A 43 -8.04 -24.85 8.33
CA THR A 43 -8.03 -24.25 6.99
C THR A 43 -8.37 -22.76 7.07
N LEU A 44 -7.57 -21.93 6.43
CA LEU A 44 -7.80 -20.51 6.21
C LEU A 44 -8.04 -20.28 4.73
N THR A 45 -9.09 -19.52 4.41
CA THR A 45 -9.43 -19.14 3.03
C THR A 45 -9.26 -17.64 2.87
N PHE A 46 -8.56 -17.21 1.83
CA PHE A 46 -8.23 -15.81 1.57
C PHE A 46 -8.92 -15.30 0.30
N THR A 47 -8.91 -13.97 0.10
CA THR A 47 -9.42 -13.33 -1.13
C THR A 47 -8.50 -13.48 -2.33
N GLU A 48 -7.24 -13.87 -2.13
CA GLU A 48 -6.26 -14.12 -3.19
C GLU A 48 -5.29 -15.23 -2.79
N SER A 49 -4.45 -15.66 -3.73
CA SER A 49 -3.45 -16.69 -3.45
C SER A 49 -2.41 -16.22 -2.43
N VAL A 50 -1.97 -17.13 -1.56
CA VAL A 50 -1.00 -16.88 -0.50
C VAL A 50 0.15 -17.89 -0.55
N GLY A 51 1.38 -17.40 -0.41
CA GLY A 51 2.56 -18.21 -0.12
C GLY A 51 2.58 -18.61 1.35
N LEU A 52 2.97 -19.87 1.60
CA LEU A 52 3.10 -20.42 2.95
C LEU A 52 4.56 -20.34 3.41
N LEU A 53 4.70 -20.10 4.71
CA LEU A 53 5.95 -20.14 5.46
C LEU A 53 5.90 -21.33 6.42
N ASP A 54 7.05 -21.80 6.88
CA ASP A 54 7.13 -22.91 7.86
C ASP A 54 6.36 -22.58 9.16
N ASP A 55 6.42 -21.30 9.58
CA ASP A 55 5.72 -20.78 10.77
C ASP A 55 4.36 -20.13 10.42
N SER A 56 3.74 -20.51 9.29
CA SER A 56 2.47 -19.92 8.86
C SER A 56 1.32 -20.14 9.83
N PHE A 57 1.41 -21.19 10.65
CA PHE A 57 0.45 -21.51 11.70
C PHE A 57 1.17 -21.65 13.04
N ARG A 58 0.76 -20.83 14.00
CA ARG A 58 1.15 -20.93 15.40
C ARG A 58 -0.11 -21.20 16.22
N VAL A 59 -0.29 -22.46 16.59
CA VAL A 59 -1.43 -22.91 17.39
C VAL A 59 -1.00 -23.03 18.84
N LEU A 60 -1.69 -22.34 19.73
CA LEU A 60 -1.52 -22.41 21.17
C LEU A 60 -2.67 -23.23 21.77
N ASP A 61 -2.32 -24.12 22.70
CA ASP A 61 -3.27 -24.92 23.45
C ASP A 61 -3.93 -24.10 24.59
N PRO A 62 -4.91 -24.67 25.31
CA PRO A 62 -5.59 -23.97 26.42
C PRO A 62 -4.68 -23.54 27.56
N ASP A 63 -3.50 -24.14 27.71
CA ASP A 63 -2.50 -23.76 28.71
C ASP A 63 -1.53 -22.68 28.17
N GLY A 64 -1.74 -22.21 26.94
CA GLY A 64 -0.87 -21.25 26.24
C GLY A 64 0.40 -21.86 25.65
N ARG A 65 0.54 -23.19 25.61
CA ARG A 65 1.73 -23.85 25.04
C ARG A 65 1.57 -24.04 23.54
N ARG A 66 2.68 -23.90 22.80
CA ARG A 66 2.70 -24.12 21.35
C ARG A 66 2.46 -25.59 21.01
N LEU A 67 1.37 -25.85 20.30
CA LEU A 67 1.03 -27.14 19.75
C LEU A 67 1.93 -27.46 18.55
N ARG A 68 2.45 -28.70 18.48
CA ARG A 68 3.15 -29.19 17.29
C ARG A 68 2.13 -29.57 16.22
N THR A 69 2.24 -28.92 15.07
CA THR A 69 1.39 -29.14 13.90
C THR A 69 2.18 -29.82 12.76
N GLY A 70 1.48 -30.31 11.73
CA GLY A 70 2.12 -30.73 10.49
C GLY A 70 2.67 -29.55 9.68
N GLU A 71 3.29 -29.84 8.53
CA GLU A 71 3.74 -28.81 7.60
C GLU A 71 2.55 -28.06 6.97
N PRO A 72 2.61 -26.72 6.86
CA PRO A 72 1.62 -25.94 6.13
C PRO A 72 1.58 -26.33 4.65
N GLN A 73 0.38 -26.55 4.14
CA GLN A 73 0.14 -26.91 2.74
C GLN A 73 -1.08 -26.17 2.20
N HIS A 74 -1.19 -26.08 0.88
CA HIS A 74 -2.42 -25.56 0.29
C HIS A 74 -3.58 -26.55 0.47
N GLY A 75 -4.78 -26.01 0.69
CA GLY A 75 -6.01 -26.82 0.78
C GLY A 75 -6.51 -27.28 -0.59
N ARG A 76 -7.64 -28.01 -0.59
CA ARG A 76 -8.31 -28.44 -1.84
C ARG A 76 -8.79 -27.27 -2.71
N GLY A 77 -8.91 -26.06 -2.15
CA GLY A 77 -9.29 -24.84 -2.87
C GLY A 77 -8.20 -24.27 -3.77
N GLY A 78 -6.95 -24.73 -3.63
CA GLY A 78 -5.82 -24.22 -4.40
C GLY A 78 -5.05 -23.14 -3.64
N GLY A 79 -4.45 -22.21 -4.38
CA GLY A 79 -3.45 -21.25 -3.87
C GLY A 79 -3.98 -20.22 -2.87
N ASP A 80 -5.28 -20.03 -2.76
CA ASP A 80 -5.96 -19.11 -1.83
C ASP A 80 -6.36 -19.77 -0.50
N THR A 81 -6.00 -21.04 -0.31
CA THR A 81 -6.29 -21.78 0.93
C THR A 81 -5.00 -22.22 1.62
N ALA A 82 -4.84 -21.84 2.88
CA ALA A 82 -3.77 -22.34 3.74
C ALA A 82 -4.33 -23.41 4.67
N ARG A 83 -3.67 -24.56 4.78
CA ARG A 83 -4.10 -25.68 5.62
C ARG A 83 -2.94 -26.19 6.45
N VAL A 84 -3.22 -26.56 7.69
CA VAL A 84 -2.28 -27.31 8.53
C VAL A 84 -2.98 -28.48 9.22
N THR A 85 -2.25 -29.58 9.41
CA THR A 85 -2.74 -30.77 10.12
C THR A 85 -2.50 -30.65 11.62
N LEU A 86 -3.53 -30.98 12.41
CA LEU A 86 -3.47 -31.01 13.87
C LEU A 86 -3.22 -32.43 14.40
N PRO A 87 -2.67 -32.56 15.62
CA PRO A 87 -2.56 -33.85 16.30
C PRO A 87 -3.90 -34.58 16.43
N ALA A 88 -3.85 -35.91 16.43
CA ALA A 88 -5.04 -36.76 16.49
C ALA A 88 -5.89 -36.61 17.77
N LYS A 89 -5.26 -36.15 18.85
CA LYS A 89 -5.88 -35.91 20.14
C LYS A 89 -5.54 -34.48 20.56
N LEU A 90 -6.59 -33.69 20.82
CA LEU A 90 -6.48 -32.36 21.39
C LEU A 90 -7.06 -32.38 22.81
N ALA A 91 -6.51 -31.56 23.70
CA ALA A 91 -7.09 -31.32 25.00
C ALA A 91 -8.45 -30.59 24.85
N GLN A 92 -9.27 -30.65 25.89
CA GLN A 92 -10.48 -29.84 25.92
C GLN A 92 -10.18 -28.42 26.41
N GLY A 93 -10.74 -27.41 25.76
CA GLY A 93 -10.52 -26.00 26.06
C GLY A 93 -10.41 -25.14 24.81
N THR A 94 -10.10 -23.86 25.02
CA THR A 94 -9.93 -22.86 23.96
C THR A 94 -8.51 -22.86 23.41
N TYR A 95 -8.38 -22.97 22.09
CA TYR A 95 -7.14 -22.87 21.33
C TYR A 95 -7.04 -21.49 20.68
N THR A 96 -5.84 -20.93 20.63
CA THR A 96 -5.55 -19.69 19.89
C THR A 96 -4.72 -20.02 18.66
N VAL A 97 -5.19 -19.58 17.49
CA VAL A 97 -4.50 -19.79 16.22
C VAL A 97 -4.02 -18.44 15.71
N ALA A 98 -2.71 -18.22 15.79
CA ALA A 98 -2.05 -17.12 15.12
C ALA A 98 -1.54 -17.58 13.76
N TRP A 99 -1.73 -16.77 12.72
CA TRP A 99 -1.32 -17.11 11.37
C TRP A 99 -0.53 -15.97 10.72
N ARG A 100 0.36 -16.35 9.81
CA ARG A 100 1.11 -15.44 8.95
C ARG A 100 1.30 -16.07 7.57
N VAL A 101 0.94 -15.36 6.51
CA VAL A 101 1.12 -15.82 5.12
C VAL A 101 1.60 -14.66 4.25
N VAL A 102 2.11 -14.95 3.06
CA VAL A 102 2.56 -13.92 2.11
C VAL A 102 1.56 -13.83 0.97
N SER A 103 0.89 -12.70 0.75
CA SER A 103 -0.05 -12.53 -0.36
C SER A 103 0.65 -12.59 -1.73
N ALA A 104 -0.11 -12.81 -2.79
CA ALA A 104 0.40 -12.90 -4.16
C ALA A 104 1.12 -11.62 -4.63
N ASP A 105 0.83 -10.48 -4.03
CA ASP A 105 1.52 -9.19 -4.23
C ASP A 105 2.84 -9.06 -3.43
N SER A 106 3.29 -10.16 -2.84
CA SER A 106 4.57 -10.25 -2.14
C SER A 106 4.62 -9.54 -0.78
N HIS A 107 3.49 -9.27 -0.11
CA HIS A 107 3.46 -8.69 1.24
C HIS A 107 3.05 -9.71 2.30
N PRO A 108 3.60 -9.64 3.52
CA PRO A 108 3.16 -10.48 4.62
C PRO A 108 1.82 -9.97 5.19
N VAL A 109 0.96 -10.91 5.54
CA VAL A 109 -0.28 -10.67 6.30
C VAL A 109 -0.33 -11.59 7.50
N SER A 110 -0.91 -11.11 8.59
CA SER A 110 -1.08 -11.89 9.80
C SER A 110 -2.40 -11.59 10.48
N GLY A 111 -2.83 -12.53 11.31
CA GLY A 111 -3.98 -12.37 12.19
C GLY A 111 -4.02 -13.48 13.22
N ALA A 112 -5.05 -13.45 14.05
CA ALA A 112 -5.32 -14.50 15.02
C ALA A 112 -6.81 -14.73 15.14
N PHE A 113 -7.19 -15.95 15.50
CA PHE A 113 -8.56 -16.35 15.80
C PHE A 113 -8.55 -17.43 16.87
N THR A 114 -9.71 -17.76 17.44
CA THR A 114 -9.82 -18.82 18.46
C THR A 114 -10.84 -19.88 18.08
N PHE A 115 -10.69 -21.09 18.63
CA PHE A 115 -11.75 -22.11 18.61
C PHE A 115 -11.66 -22.96 19.87
N SER A 116 -12.75 -23.58 20.29
CA SER A 116 -12.79 -24.41 21.49
C SER A 116 -13.13 -25.86 21.17
N VAL A 117 -12.55 -26.81 21.90
CA VAL A 117 -12.85 -28.25 21.79
C VAL A 117 -13.48 -28.74 23.09
N GLY A 118 -14.69 -29.27 23.03
CA GLY A 118 -15.44 -29.84 24.15
C GLY A 118 -16.01 -28.80 25.13
N LYS A 119 -15.19 -27.85 25.60
CA LYS A 119 -15.59 -26.76 26.49
C LYS A 119 -14.79 -25.50 26.20
N ARG A 120 -15.34 -24.34 26.57
CA ARG A 120 -14.60 -23.08 26.61
C ARG A 120 -13.75 -23.04 27.89
N SER A 121 -12.52 -22.55 27.78
CA SER A 121 -11.65 -22.23 28.92
C SER A 121 -11.22 -20.77 28.81
N LEU A 122 -10.87 -20.16 29.95
CA LEU A 122 -10.23 -18.85 29.95
C LEU A 122 -8.93 -18.94 29.14
N THR A 123 -8.82 -18.12 28.10
CA THR A 123 -7.66 -18.09 27.23
C THR A 123 -6.61 -17.20 27.89
N THR A 124 -5.62 -17.79 28.55
CA THR A 124 -4.52 -17.01 29.17
C THR A 124 -3.55 -16.43 28.13
N ALA A 125 -3.59 -16.94 26.90
CA ALA A 125 -2.74 -16.52 25.80
C ALA A 125 -3.39 -15.39 24.98
N THR A 126 -3.09 -14.14 25.34
CA THR A 126 -3.24 -13.02 24.41
C THR A 126 -2.12 -13.10 23.37
N VAL A 127 -2.47 -13.39 22.12
CA VAL A 127 -1.50 -13.21 21.02
C VAL A 127 -1.59 -11.76 20.60
N ASP A 128 -0.66 -10.94 21.10
CA ASP A 128 -0.37 -9.66 20.45
C ASP A 128 0.20 -9.98 19.06
N THR A 129 -0.59 -9.73 18.02
CA THR A 129 -0.14 -9.96 16.64
C THR A 129 0.91 -8.93 16.22
N GLY A 130 1.11 -7.85 17.00
CA GLY A 130 2.08 -6.80 16.73
C GLY A 130 1.95 -6.19 15.33
N PRO A 131 2.90 -5.33 14.91
CA PRO A 131 3.07 -5.05 13.49
C PRO A 131 3.52 -6.34 12.78
N THR A 132 2.86 -6.67 11.66
CA THR A 132 3.18 -7.87 10.87
C THR A 132 4.65 -7.91 10.47
N GLU A 133 5.25 -6.73 10.26
CA GLU A 133 6.65 -6.54 9.88
C GLU A 133 7.40 -5.72 10.93
N ASP A 134 8.70 -5.99 11.10
CA ASP A 134 9.60 -5.09 11.83
C ASP A 134 9.60 -3.69 11.19
N PRO A 135 9.43 -2.59 11.96
CA PRO A 135 9.35 -1.24 11.40
C PRO A 135 10.58 -0.82 10.59
N ALA A 136 11.79 -1.23 10.99
CA ALA A 136 13.01 -0.89 10.29
C ALA A 136 13.12 -1.67 8.98
N THR A 137 12.85 -2.98 8.99
CA THR A 137 12.79 -3.81 7.78
C THR A 137 11.75 -3.28 6.80
N LYS A 138 10.54 -2.95 7.27
CA LYS A 138 9.48 -2.36 6.45
C LYS A 138 9.91 -1.03 5.82
N GLY A 139 10.53 -0.14 6.60
CA GLY A 139 11.03 1.13 6.12
C GLY A 139 12.08 0.96 5.02
N LEU A 140 13.11 0.15 5.27
CA LEU A 140 14.18 -0.13 4.31
C LEU A 140 13.66 -0.81 3.04
N TYR A 141 12.76 -1.79 3.18
CA TYR A 141 12.16 -2.48 2.05
C TYR A 141 11.35 -1.51 1.18
N ASN A 142 10.55 -0.64 1.79
CA ASN A 142 9.80 0.38 1.06
C ASN A 142 10.70 1.40 0.36
N ILE A 143 11.78 1.86 1.01
CA ILE A 143 12.76 2.75 0.39
C ILE A 143 13.37 2.09 -0.85
N ALA A 144 13.85 0.84 -0.72
CA ALA A 144 14.40 0.09 -1.84
C ALA A 144 13.37 -0.11 -2.96
N ARG A 145 12.11 -0.41 -2.61
CA ARG A 145 11.00 -0.55 -3.56
C ARG A 145 10.76 0.73 -4.37
N TYR A 146 10.63 1.88 -3.71
CA TYR A 146 10.38 3.15 -4.40
C TYR A 146 11.60 3.63 -5.20
N LEU A 147 12.81 3.39 -4.69
CA LEU A 147 14.03 3.62 -5.47
C LEU A 147 14.06 2.76 -6.73
N ALA A 148 13.64 1.50 -6.66
CA ALA A 148 13.57 0.63 -7.84
C ALA A 148 12.58 1.16 -8.89
N TYR A 149 11.38 1.61 -8.50
CA TYR A 149 10.42 2.23 -9.42
C TYR A 149 10.97 3.51 -10.06
N LEU A 150 11.54 4.41 -9.27
CA LEU A 150 12.11 5.66 -9.77
C LEU A 150 13.28 5.38 -10.72
N ALA A 151 14.16 4.45 -10.35
CA ALA A 151 15.32 4.09 -11.15
C ALA A 151 14.92 3.41 -12.48
N ALA A 152 13.89 2.57 -12.47
CA ALA A 152 13.32 1.98 -13.68
C ALA A 152 12.70 3.05 -14.60
N ALA A 153 11.95 4.00 -14.02
CA ALA A 153 11.39 5.13 -14.77
C ALA A 153 12.50 5.96 -15.42
N LEU A 154 13.55 6.31 -14.67
CA LEU A 154 14.71 7.04 -15.18
C LEU A 154 15.45 6.26 -16.26
N LEU A 155 15.72 4.97 -16.05
CA LEU A 155 16.44 4.12 -16.99
C LEU A 155 15.69 3.98 -18.33
N ILE A 156 14.44 3.53 -18.28
CA ILE A 156 13.62 3.28 -19.47
C ILE A 156 13.29 4.62 -20.15
N GLY A 157 12.81 5.61 -19.41
CA GLY A 157 12.41 6.89 -19.98
C GLY A 157 13.57 7.68 -20.58
N THR A 158 14.75 7.69 -19.94
CA THR A 158 15.95 8.33 -20.53
C THR A 158 16.40 7.60 -21.78
N ALA A 159 16.42 6.26 -21.79
CA ALA A 159 16.78 5.49 -22.97
C ALA A 159 15.83 5.77 -24.15
N THR A 160 14.51 5.74 -23.92
CA THR A 160 13.51 6.04 -24.94
C THR A 160 13.62 7.48 -25.42
N PHE A 161 13.83 8.44 -24.51
CA PHE A 161 14.02 9.85 -24.87
C PHE A 161 15.24 10.04 -25.78
N MET A 162 16.38 9.44 -25.44
CA MET A 162 17.59 9.49 -26.28
C MET A 162 17.35 8.87 -27.66
N ALA A 163 16.67 7.71 -27.70
CA ALA A 163 16.37 6.97 -28.94
C ALA A 163 15.45 7.74 -29.89
N VAL A 164 14.36 8.29 -29.36
CA VAL A 164 13.27 8.88 -30.15
C VAL A 164 13.48 10.37 -30.35
N CYS A 165 13.80 11.11 -29.29
CA CYS A 165 13.83 12.57 -29.32
C CYS A 165 15.14 13.12 -29.90
N ARG A 166 16.23 12.35 -29.83
CA ARG A 166 17.57 12.71 -30.36
C ARG A 166 18.08 14.07 -29.83
N PRO A 167 18.26 14.19 -28.51
CA PRO A 167 18.68 15.45 -27.89
C PRO A 167 20.13 15.82 -28.22
N PRO A 168 20.49 17.12 -28.14
CA PRO A 168 21.84 17.59 -28.46
C PRO A 168 22.91 17.22 -27.41
N ASP A 169 22.55 17.18 -26.11
CA ASP A 169 23.47 16.81 -25.01
C ASP A 169 23.28 15.35 -24.59
N THR A 170 24.07 14.45 -25.18
CA THR A 170 24.05 13.01 -24.87
C THR A 170 24.87 12.60 -23.65
N PRO A 171 26.04 13.23 -23.31
CA PRO A 171 26.82 12.84 -22.13
C PRO A 171 26.10 13.02 -20.79
N ALA A 172 25.30 14.09 -20.64
CA ALA A 172 24.51 14.32 -19.44
C ALA A 172 23.46 13.20 -19.23
N LEU A 173 22.77 12.82 -20.30
CA LEU A 173 21.76 11.77 -20.27
C LEU A 173 22.38 10.39 -20.06
N ALA A 174 23.57 10.14 -20.60
CA ALA A 174 24.31 8.90 -20.34
C ALA A 174 24.67 8.75 -18.84
N ARG A 175 24.97 9.84 -18.12
CA ARG A 175 25.14 9.81 -16.66
C ARG A 175 23.85 9.47 -15.94
N LEU A 176 22.73 10.08 -16.35
CA LEU A 176 21.41 9.79 -15.76
C LEU A 176 21.02 8.33 -15.97
N LEU A 177 21.28 7.79 -17.16
CA LEU A 177 21.07 6.38 -17.50
C LEU A 177 21.89 5.44 -16.61
N ARG A 178 23.19 5.73 -16.42
CA ARG A 178 24.07 4.94 -15.53
C ARG A 178 23.65 5.02 -14.07
N ALA A 179 23.25 6.21 -13.61
CA ALA A 179 22.73 6.40 -12.26
C ALA A 179 21.46 5.56 -12.06
N GLY A 180 20.50 5.64 -12.99
CA GLY A 180 19.29 4.81 -12.97
C GLY A 180 19.61 3.31 -12.95
N TRP A 181 20.55 2.85 -13.76
CA TRP A 181 20.95 1.44 -13.76
C TRP A 181 21.58 0.99 -12.43
N TRP A 182 22.55 1.75 -11.89
CA TRP A 182 23.20 1.42 -10.61
C TRP A 182 22.23 1.48 -9.43
N THR A 183 21.35 2.48 -9.39
CA THR A 183 20.30 2.58 -8.36
C THR A 183 19.33 1.40 -8.46
N LEU A 184 18.93 1.01 -9.67
CA LEU A 184 18.02 -0.13 -9.86
C LEU A 184 18.69 -1.45 -9.44
N LEU A 185 19.98 -1.63 -9.75
CA LEU A 185 20.75 -2.80 -9.29
C LEU A 185 20.84 -2.85 -7.77
N ALA A 186 21.29 -1.76 -7.14
CA ALA A 186 21.43 -1.68 -5.69
C ALA A 186 20.09 -1.87 -4.96
N ALA A 187 19.02 -1.24 -5.46
CA ALA A 187 17.67 -1.41 -4.92
C ALA A 187 17.17 -2.84 -5.07
N THR A 188 17.42 -3.50 -6.21
CA THR A 188 17.00 -4.89 -6.43
C THR A 188 17.76 -5.86 -5.52
N LEU A 189 19.06 -5.63 -5.31
CA LEU A 189 19.86 -6.40 -4.35
C LEU A 189 19.38 -6.20 -2.91
N ALA A 190 19.09 -4.97 -2.52
CA ALA A 190 18.53 -4.68 -1.20
C ALA A 190 17.17 -5.36 -0.99
N LEU A 191 16.27 -5.32 -1.99
CA LEU A 191 14.99 -6.02 -1.95
C LEU A 191 15.16 -7.53 -1.81
N LEU A 192 16.16 -8.12 -2.47
CA LEU A 192 16.46 -9.55 -2.37
C LEU A 192 16.97 -9.92 -0.97
N VAL A 193 17.90 -9.14 -0.41
CA VAL A 193 18.48 -9.41 0.92
C VAL A 193 17.46 -9.21 2.05
N LEU A 194 16.64 -8.16 1.96
CA LEU A 194 15.62 -7.85 2.97
C LEU A 194 14.39 -8.75 2.88
N ARG A 195 14.28 -9.58 1.83
CA ARG A 195 13.06 -10.31 1.51
C ARG A 195 12.60 -11.25 2.62
N ALA A 196 13.49 -12.14 3.09
CA ALA A 196 13.13 -13.09 4.15
C ALA A 196 12.74 -12.37 5.45
N SER A 197 13.52 -11.38 5.90
CA SER A 197 13.18 -10.58 7.09
C SER A 197 11.84 -9.87 6.93
N TYR A 198 11.57 -9.35 5.74
CA TYR A 198 10.30 -8.69 5.43
C TYR A 198 9.13 -9.67 5.54
N GLU A 199 9.26 -10.88 5.00
CA GLU A 199 8.22 -11.92 5.05
C GLU A 199 8.02 -12.52 6.45
N THR A 200 9.08 -12.69 7.25
CA THR A 200 9.01 -13.29 8.60
C THR A 200 8.73 -12.27 9.70
N GLY A 201 8.85 -10.98 9.40
CA GLY A 201 8.71 -9.89 10.37
C GLY A 201 9.91 -9.76 11.30
N GLU A 202 11.08 -10.20 10.86
CA GLU A 202 12.33 -10.06 11.60
C GLU A 202 13.04 -8.73 11.29
N GLY A 203 13.98 -8.35 12.15
CA GLY A 203 14.84 -7.19 11.91
C GLY A 203 15.70 -7.34 10.64
N PRO A 204 16.33 -6.25 10.15
CA PRO A 204 16.99 -6.22 8.85
C PRO A 204 18.14 -7.22 8.67
N LEU A 205 18.71 -7.71 9.78
CA LEU A 205 19.83 -8.66 9.80
C LEU A 205 19.40 -10.11 10.09
N GLY A 206 18.12 -10.37 10.38
CA GLY A 206 17.60 -11.72 10.63
C GLY A 206 17.72 -12.67 9.42
N SER A 207 17.72 -12.10 8.20
CA SER A 207 17.79 -12.85 6.95
C SER A 207 19.19 -13.26 6.49
N LEU A 208 20.26 -12.95 7.23
CA LEU A 208 21.64 -13.23 6.79
C LEU A 208 22.06 -14.71 6.91
N GLY A 209 21.19 -15.57 7.42
CA GLY A 209 21.40 -17.02 7.45
C GLY A 209 21.29 -17.69 6.07
N VAL A 210 22.04 -18.77 5.87
CA VAL A 210 22.05 -19.55 4.62
C VAL A 210 20.66 -20.10 4.29
N ASP A 211 19.91 -20.54 5.30
CA ASP A 211 18.55 -21.09 5.13
C ASP A 211 17.56 -20.01 4.66
N SER A 212 17.61 -18.82 5.26
CA SER A 212 16.78 -17.67 4.89
C SER A 212 17.06 -17.19 3.47
N LEU A 213 18.34 -17.19 3.06
CA LEU A 213 18.72 -16.86 1.70
C LEU A 213 18.23 -17.92 0.71
N THR A 214 18.42 -19.20 1.03
CA THR A 214 17.96 -20.31 0.17
C THR A 214 16.44 -20.26 -0.02
N ARG A 215 15.68 -20.05 1.05
CA ARG A 215 14.22 -19.87 1.01
C ARG A 215 13.83 -18.67 0.13
N THR A 216 14.55 -17.56 0.25
CA THR A 216 14.31 -16.39 -0.60
C THR A 216 14.53 -16.72 -2.07
N LEU A 217 15.65 -17.36 -2.40
CA LEU A 217 16.03 -17.65 -3.79
C LEU A 217 15.09 -18.67 -4.46
N THR A 218 14.48 -19.57 -3.69
CA THR A 218 13.52 -20.56 -4.19
C THR A 218 12.07 -20.07 -4.14
N SER A 219 11.78 -18.97 -3.44
CA SER A 219 10.44 -18.39 -3.42
C SER A 219 10.10 -17.70 -4.75
N ARG A 220 8.81 -17.64 -5.07
CA ARG A 220 8.32 -16.94 -6.27
C ARG A 220 8.75 -15.46 -6.31
N PRO A 221 8.60 -14.66 -5.23
CA PRO A 221 9.10 -13.28 -5.21
C PRO A 221 10.62 -13.17 -5.43
N GLY A 222 11.41 -14.06 -4.84
CA GLY A 222 12.85 -14.06 -5.05
C GLY A 222 13.25 -14.45 -6.47
N ALA A 223 12.60 -15.45 -7.08
CA ALA A 223 12.80 -15.81 -8.47
C ALA A 223 12.56 -14.64 -9.44
N VAL A 224 11.54 -13.81 -9.18
CA VAL A 224 11.26 -12.59 -9.94
C VAL A 224 12.36 -11.54 -9.79
N LEU A 225 12.89 -11.36 -8.57
CA LEU A 225 14.03 -10.46 -8.32
C LEU A 225 15.32 -10.96 -8.99
N LEU A 226 15.57 -12.27 -8.99
CA LEU A 226 16.70 -12.88 -9.71
C LEU A 226 16.58 -12.69 -11.23
N ALA A 227 15.37 -12.87 -11.79
CA ALA A 227 15.11 -12.58 -13.19
C ALA A 227 15.38 -11.11 -13.52
N ARG A 228 15.01 -10.18 -12.62
CA ARG A 228 15.33 -8.76 -12.77
C ARG A 228 16.85 -8.51 -12.74
N LEU A 229 17.60 -9.14 -11.83
CA LEU A 229 19.06 -9.03 -11.78
C LEU A 229 19.71 -9.56 -13.07
N ALA A 230 19.26 -10.71 -13.58
CA ALA A 230 19.72 -11.26 -14.84
C ALA A 230 19.46 -10.30 -16.02
N LEU A 231 18.26 -9.70 -16.09
CA LEU A 231 17.93 -8.67 -17.07
C LEU A 231 18.83 -7.44 -16.94
N LEU A 232 19.14 -6.99 -15.72
CA LEU A 232 20.05 -5.85 -15.50
C LEU A 232 21.46 -6.13 -16.00
N LEU A 233 21.96 -7.37 -15.89
CA LEU A 233 23.24 -7.77 -16.49
C LEU A 233 23.20 -7.68 -18.02
N VAL A 234 22.12 -8.19 -18.64
CA VAL A 234 21.94 -8.07 -20.10
C VAL A 234 21.84 -6.61 -20.55
N ILE A 235 21.14 -5.78 -19.77
CA ILE A 235 21.05 -4.33 -20.01
C ILE A 235 22.43 -3.68 -19.91
N ALA A 236 23.25 -4.03 -18.91
CA ALA A 236 24.60 -3.49 -18.78
C ALA A 236 25.44 -3.78 -20.04
N VAL A 237 25.42 -5.03 -20.50
CA VAL A 237 26.10 -5.43 -21.75
C VAL A 237 25.55 -4.65 -22.95
N HIS A 238 24.23 -4.49 -23.04
CA HIS A 238 23.58 -3.73 -24.11
C HIS A 238 24.00 -2.26 -24.11
N LEU A 239 24.04 -1.61 -22.94
CA LEU A 239 24.47 -0.21 -22.78
C LEU A 239 25.94 -0.01 -23.14
N VAL A 240 26.82 -0.94 -22.77
CA VAL A 240 28.25 -0.93 -23.16
C VAL A 240 28.41 -1.12 -24.67
N ARG A 241 27.61 -1.99 -25.30
CA ARG A 241 27.62 -2.15 -26.77
C ARG A 241 27.16 -0.88 -27.48
N LEU A 242 26.10 -0.23 -26.96
CA LEU A 242 25.55 1.00 -27.52
C LEU A 242 26.58 2.14 -27.47
N SER A 243 27.29 2.28 -26.35
CA SER A 243 28.31 3.31 -26.17
C SER A 243 29.53 3.11 -27.09
N ARG A 244 29.87 1.86 -27.41
CA ARG A 244 30.98 1.52 -28.32
C ARG A 244 30.61 1.63 -29.81
N ARG A 245 29.40 1.20 -30.20
CA ARG A 245 29.01 1.10 -31.63
C ARG A 245 28.26 2.30 -32.19
N ARG A 246 27.93 3.32 -31.37
CA ARG A 246 27.12 4.50 -31.74
C ARG A 246 25.81 4.18 -32.48
N GLN A 247 25.28 2.96 -32.33
CA GLN A 247 24.00 2.58 -32.95
C GLN A 247 22.84 3.11 -32.11
N PRO A 248 21.69 3.44 -32.71
CA PRO A 248 20.47 3.70 -31.94
C PRO A 248 20.02 2.41 -31.25
N PRO A 249 19.38 2.50 -30.07
CA PRO A 249 18.82 1.31 -29.43
C PRO A 249 17.70 0.78 -30.33
N GLY A 250 17.94 -0.39 -30.93
CA GLY A 250 16.96 -1.10 -31.75
C GLY A 250 15.91 -1.80 -30.90
N TRP A 251 15.16 -2.71 -31.52
CA TRP A 251 14.12 -3.52 -30.88
C TRP A 251 14.59 -4.25 -29.59
N ALA A 252 15.89 -4.56 -29.48
CA ALA A 252 16.48 -5.17 -28.29
C ALA A 252 16.30 -4.32 -27.02
N GLY A 253 16.43 -2.99 -27.12
CA GLY A 253 16.21 -2.11 -25.97
C GLY A 253 14.74 -2.11 -25.52
N ALA A 254 13.81 -2.14 -26.48
CA ALA A 254 12.38 -2.24 -26.19
C ALA A 254 12.03 -3.60 -25.54
N ALA A 255 12.59 -4.71 -26.04
CA ALA A 255 12.40 -6.03 -25.46
C ALA A 255 12.91 -6.11 -24.01
N LEU A 256 14.06 -5.50 -23.71
CA LEU A 256 14.61 -5.43 -22.35
C LEU A 256 13.73 -4.57 -21.42
N ALA A 257 13.19 -3.46 -21.90
CA ALA A 257 12.26 -2.63 -21.13
C ALA A 257 10.96 -3.39 -20.81
N VAL A 258 10.41 -4.11 -21.78
CA VAL A 258 9.24 -4.99 -21.59
C VAL A 258 9.56 -6.10 -20.58
N GLY A 259 10.69 -6.77 -20.73
CA GLY A 259 11.15 -7.79 -19.78
C GLY A 259 11.25 -7.26 -18.36
N LEU A 260 11.84 -6.07 -18.17
CA LEU A 260 11.88 -5.39 -16.87
C LEU A 260 10.48 -5.14 -16.32
N ALA A 261 9.59 -4.53 -17.10
CA ALA A 261 8.23 -4.22 -16.66
C ALA A 261 7.43 -5.47 -16.26
N LEU A 262 7.62 -6.57 -16.98
CA LEU A 262 7.01 -7.87 -16.65
C LEU A 262 7.47 -8.41 -15.30
N THR A 263 8.69 -8.09 -14.82
CA THR A 263 9.11 -8.50 -13.48
C THR A 263 8.26 -7.87 -12.37
N TRP A 264 7.84 -6.60 -12.51
CA TRP A 264 6.89 -5.99 -11.56
C TRP A 264 5.51 -6.62 -11.69
N ALA A 265 5.00 -6.75 -12.92
CA ALA A 265 3.69 -7.36 -13.16
C ALA A 265 3.58 -8.80 -12.59
N ALA A 266 4.68 -9.56 -12.59
CA ALA A 266 4.74 -10.92 -12.05
C ALA A 266 4.85 -10.98 -10.51
N GLY A 267 5.34 -9.92 -9.86
CA GLY A 267 5.54 -9.82 -8.41
C GLY A 267 4.43 -9.08 -7.65
N GLU A 268 3.43 -8.54 -8.36
CA GLU A 268 2.34 -7.73 -7.82
C GLU A 268 0.95 -8.38 -8.07
N HIS A 269 -0.11 -7.73 -7.59
CA HIS A 269 -1.52 -8.14 -7.75
C HIS A 269 -1.95 -8.44 -9.19
N ALA A 270 -1.25 -7.94 -10.20
CA ALA A 270 -1.54 -8.26 -11.60
C ALA A 270 -1.38 -9.77 -11.89
N SER A 271 -0.60 -10.47 -11.08
CA SER A 271 -0.27 -11.89 -11.22
C SER A 271 -1.22 -12.86 -10.51
N ALA A 272 -2.31 -12.35 -9.92
CA ALA A 272 -3.35 -13.11 -9.24
C ALA A 272 -4.76 -12.59 -9.57
N GLY A 273 -5.79 -13.40 -9.32
CA GLY A 273 -7.20 -13.05 -9.53
C GLY A 273 -7.70 -13.25 -10.97
N ILE A 274 -8.75 -12.54 -11.36
CA ILE A 274 -9.42 -12.72 -12.66
C ILE A 274 -8.56 -12.22 -13.84
N GLN A 275 -8.57 -12.92 -14.98
CA GLN A 275 -7.92 -12.45 -16.22
C GLN A 275 -6.42 -12.14 -16.06
N VAL A 276 -5.67 -13.00 -15.37
CA VAL A 276 -4.23 -12.80 -15.08
C VAL A 276 -3.41 -12.36 -16.30
N PRO A 277 -3.51 -12.98 -17.49
CA PRO A 277 -2.72 -12.54 -18.64
C PRO A 277 -2.99 -11.08 -19.04
N ALA A 278 -4.26 -10.68 -19.14
CA ALA A 278 -4.65 -9.32 -19.48
C ALA A 278 -4.26 -8.32 -18.39
N ALA A 279 -4.32 -8.72 -17.13
CA ALA A 279 -3.87 -7.91 -16.00
C ALA A 279 -2.36 -7.66 -16.00
N MET A 280 -1.56 -8.71 -16.24
CA MET A 280 -0.12 -8.57 -16.36
C MET A 280 0.25 -7.68 -17.55
N THR A 281 -0.39 -7.86 -18.70
CA THR A 281 -0.19 -6.99 -19.87
C THR A 281 -0.56 -5.54 -19.56
N SER A 282 -1.72 -5.30 -18.95
CA SER A 282 -2.14 -3.94 -18.57
C SER A 282 -1.18 -3.31 -17.58
N SER A 283 -0.71 -4.04 -16.56
CA SER A 283 0.24 -3.54 -15.56
C SER A 283 1.59 -3.20 -16.20
N ALA A 284 2.13 -4.09 -17.04
CA ALA A 284 3.38 -3.84 -17.76
C ALA A 284 3.28 -2.62 -18.68
N LEU A 285 2.18 -2.47 -19.43
CA LEU A 285 1.93 -1.30 -20.28
C LEU A 285 1.79 -0.01 -19.45
N HIS A 286 1.11 -0.07 -18.31
CA HIS A 286 0.95 1.08 -17.41
C HIS A 286 2.30 1.53 -16.83
N LEU A 287 3.12 0.59 -16.39
CA LEU A 287 4.47 0.86 -15.88
C LEU A 287 5.39 1.41 -16.96
N LEU A 288 5.39 0.83 -18.16
CA LEU A 288 6.16 1.32 -19.30
C LEU A 288 5.74 2.74 -19.68
N ALA A 289 4.44 3.00 -19.78
CA ALA A 289 3.93 4.32 -20.10
C ALA A 289 4.32 5.36 -19.04
N THR A 290 4.23 4.99 -17.75
CA THR A 290 4.71 5.81 -16.62
C THR A 290 6.19 6.10 -16.73
N ALA A 291 7.01 5.07 -16.98
CA ALA A 291 8.46 5.17 -17.09
C ALA A 291 8.88 6.08 -18.26
N VAL A 292 8.28 5.87 -19.43
CA VAL A 292 8.53 6.68 -20.63
C VAL A 292 8.13 8.13 -20.41
N TRP A 293 6.98 8.38 -19.79
CA TRP A 293 6.49 9.73 -19.54
C TRP A 293 7.32 10.46 -18.48
N LEU A 294 7.47 9.89 -17.28
CA LEU A 294 8.15 10.52 -16.14
C LEU A 294 9.67 10.60 -16.34
N GLY A 295 10.29 9.52 -16.79
CA GLY A 295 11.72 9.48 -17.07
C GLY A 295 12.09 10.36 -18.27
N GLY A 296 11.27 10.35 -19.32
CA GLY A 296 11.45 11.24 -20.46
C GLY A 296 11.27 12.72 -20.11
N LEU A 297 10.33 13.06 -19.22
CA LEU A 297 10.16 14.43 -18.71
C LEU A 297 11.39 14.88 -17.92
N THR A 298 11.95 13.99 -17.10
CA THR A 298 13.19 14.25 -16.35
C THR A 298 14.38 14.46 -17.29
N ALA A 299 14.49 13.65 -18.34
CA ALA A 299 15.50 13.81 -19.38
C ALA A 299 15.34 15.14 -20.14
N LEU A 300 14.11 15.50 -20.53
CA LEU A 300 13.82 16.78 -21.17
C LEU A 300 14.20 17.96 -20.27
N LEU A 301 13.82 17.93 -19.00
CA LEU A 301 14.22 18.94 -18.01
C LEU A 301 15.74 19.06 -17.92
N GLY A 302 16.44 17.93 -17.82
CA GLY A 302 17.91 17.89 -17.82
C GLY A 302 18.51 18.58 -19.06
N THR A 303 17.94 18.32 -20.25
CA THR A 303 18.37 19.00 -21.48
C THR A 303 18.04 20.49 -21.48
N LEU A 304 16.88 20.92 -20.98
CA LEU A 304 16.48 22.34 -20.90
C LEU A 304 17.35 23.17 -19.93
N TYR A 305 17.95 22.53 -18.92
CA TYR A 305 18.85 23.19 -17.99
C TYR A 305 20.27 23.32 -18.52
N ARG A 306 20.71 22.43 -19.41
CA ARG A 306 22.12 22.33 -19.85
C ARG A 306 22.36 22.72 -21.30
N ALA A 307 21.33 22.62 -22.14
CA ALA A 307 21.42 22.83 -23.57
C ALA A 307 20.14 23.50 -24.10
N HIS A 308 20.12 23.76 -25.41
CA HIS A 308 18.95 24.24 -26.12
C HIS A 308 18.37 23.08 -26.94
N PRO A 309 17.32 22.40 -26.45
CA PRO A 309 16.69 21.35 -27.23
C PRO A 309 16.06 21.97 -28.48
N THR A 310 16.23 21.31 -29.62
CA THR A 310 15.61 21.74 -30.87
C THR A 310 14.08 21.63 -30.76
N PRO A 311 13.30 22.46 -31.48
CA PRO A 311 11.84 22.33 -31.54
C PRO A 311 11.39 20.90 -31.89
N ALA A 312 12.13 20.23 -32.78
CA ALA A 312 11.89 18.83 -33.14
C ALA A 312 12.04 17.85 -31.96
N THR A 313 13.00 18.08 -31.06
CA THR A 313 13.16 17.28 -29.83
C THR A 313 11.92 17.40 -28.94
N VAL A 314 11.44 18.63 -28.75
CA VAL A 314 10.25 18.92 -27.92
C VAL A 314 8.99 18.31 -28.55
N THR A 315 8.80 18.46 -29.86
CA THR A 315 7.63 17.89 -30.57
C THR A 315 7.59 16.37 -30.51
N ARG A 316 8.75 15.70 -30.69
CA ARG A 316 8.84 14.23 -30.57
C ARG A 316 8.51 13.76 -29.16
N PHE A 317 9.03 14.43 -28.13
CA PHE A 317 8.69 14.11 -26.76
C PHE A 317 7.21 14.37 -26.45
N SER A 318 6.63 15.46 -26.98
CA SER A 318 5.21 15.76 -26.80
C SER A 318 4.30 14.65 -27.35
N ARG A 319 4.63 14.10 -28.53
CA ARG A 319 3.91 12.94 -29.11
C ARG A 319 4.06 11.69 -28.24
N LEU A 320 5.27 11.44 -27.74
CA LEU A 320 5.56 10.31 -26.85
C LEU A 320 4.79 10.43 -25.53
N ALA A 321 4.80 11.62 -24.92
CA ALA A 321 4.07 11.91 -23.70
C ALA A 321 2.56 11.75 -23.89
N PHE A 322 2.01 12.22 -25.01
CA PHE A 322 0.60 12.02 -25.34
C PHE A 322 0.25 10.53 -25.48
N ALA A 323 1.05 9.77 -26.23
CA ALA A 323 0.85 8.33 -26.37
C ALA A 323 0.93 7.60 -25.02
N SER A 324 1.91 7.92 -24.17
CA SER A 324 2.01 7.39 -22.81
C SER A 324 0.76 7.71 -21.98
N VAL A 325 0.29 8.95 -21.98
CA VAL A 325 -0.92 9.34 -21.24
C VAL A 325 -2.15 8.57 -21.75
N THR A 326 -2.30 8.38 -23.06
CA THR A 326 -3.40 7.56 -23.61
C THR A 326 -3.33 6.13 -23.11
N VAL A 327 -2.14 5.50 -23.13
CA VAL A 327 -1.95 4.15 -22.57
C VAL A 327 -2.28 4.11 -21.09
N LEU A 328 -1.85 5.11 -20.30
CA LEU A 328 -2.15 5.21 -18.87
C LEU A 328 -3.65 5.31 -18.59
N VAL A 329 -4.39 6.05 -19.41
CA VAL A 329 -5.86 6.16 -19.30
C VAL A 329 -6.51 4.81 -19.59
N VAL A 330 -6.19 4.18 -20.72
CA VAL A 330 -6.80 2.88 -21.13
C VAL A 330 -6.50 1.79 -20.09
N THR A 331 -5.23 1.63 -19.72
CA THR A 331 -4.80 0.64 -18.72
C THR A 331 -5.32 0.99 -17.32
N GLY A 332 -5.45 2.27 -16.98
CA GLY A 332 -6.01 2.74 -15.72
C GLY A 332 -7.49 2.39 -15.61
N VAL A 333 -8.29 2.65 -16.65
CA VAL A 333 -9.72 2.28 -16.71
C VAL A 333 -9.90 0.77 -16.52
N TYR A 334 -9.13 -0.04 -17.25
CA TYR A 334 -9.19 -1.50 -17.10
C TYR A 334 -8.83 -1.94 -15.67
N GLN A 335 -7.75 -1.41 -15.10
CA GLN A 335 -7.32 -1.75 -13.73
C GLN A 335 -8.36 -1.31 -12.68
N SER A 336 -8.96 -0.13 -12.84
CA SER A 336 -10.03 0.37 -11.97
C SER A 336 -11.28 -0.49 -12.04
N TRP A 337 -11.73 -0.85 -13.24
CA TRP A 337 -12.87 -1.77 -13.42
C TRP A 337 -12.59 -3.14 -12.76
N ARG A 338 -11.40 -3.70 -13.01
CA ARG A 338 -10.98 -4.97 -12.42
C ARG A 338 -10.92 -4.92 -10.90
N GLY A 339 -10.47 -3.79 -10.34
CA GLY A 339 -10.31 -3.58 -8.90
C GLY A 339 -11.62 -3.29 -8.15
N LEU A 340 -12.56 -2.54 -8.74
CA LEU A 340 -13.80 -2.14 -8.07
C LEU A 340 -14.83 -3.27 -7.96
N GLY A 341 -15.07 -4.00 -9.05
CA GLY A 341 -16.09 -5.04 -9.11
C GLY A 341 -17.56 -4.57 -9.12
N SER A 342 -17.90 -3.46 -8.45
CA SER A 342 -19.25 -2.88 -8.44
C SER A 342 -19.23 -1.36 -8.32
N TRP A 343 -20.35 -0.71 -8.62
CA TRP A 343 -20.52 0.74 -8.45
C TRP A 343 -20.61 1.14 -6.98
N ASP A 344 -21.23 0.29 -6.14
CA ASP A 344 -21.31 0.53 -4.69
C ASP A 344 -19.91 0.57 -4.05
N ALA A 345 -18.97 -0.22 -4.57
CA ALA A 345 -17.60 -0.20 -4.11
C ALA A 345 -16.89 1.14 -4.37
N LEU A 346 -17.34 1.95 -5.34
CA LEU A 346 -16.72 3.24 -5.67
C LEU A 346 -16.81 4.25 -4.50
N THR A 347 -17.92 4.26 -3.76
CA THR A 347 -18.14 5.20 -2.64
C THR A 347 -18.15 4.49 -1.28
N GLY A 348 -18.52 3.21 -1.26
CA GLY A 348 -18.59 2.37 -0.07
C GLY A 348 -17.25 1.83 0.41
N THR A 349 -16.21 1.81 -0.41
CA THR A 349 -14.88 1.30 -0.03
C THR A 349 -13.82 2.39 0.07
N THR A 350 -12.79 2.14 0.88
CA THR A 350 -11.62 3.04 0.98
C THR A 350 -10.90 3.13 -0.36
N TYR A 351 -10.76 2.00 -1.05
CA TYR A 351 -10.20 1.94 -2.40
C TYR A 351 -10.93 2.84 -3.39
N GLY A 352 -12.26 2.77 -3.42
CA GLY A 352 -13.09 3.58 -4.31
C GLY A 352 -12.91 5.09 -4.06
N ARG A 353 -12.86 5.50 -2.80
CA ARG A 353 -12.64 6.91 -2.41
C ARG A 353 -11.25 7.41 -2.82
N LEU A 354 -10.20 6.60 -2.62
CA LEU A 354 -8.85 6.94 -3.07
C LEU A 354 -8.73 6.97 -4.59
N LEU A 355 -9.45 6.10 -5.29
CA LEU A 355 -9.53 6.13 -6.74
C LEU A 355 -10.19 7.42 -7.22
N LEU A 356 -11.30 7.86 -6.62
CA LEU A 356 -11.94 9.14 -6.94
C LEU A 356 -10.98 10.32 -6.74
N LEU A 357 -10.23 10.32 -5.63
CA LEU A 357 -9.20 11.33 -5.38
C LEU A 357 -8.11 11.32 -6.47
N LYS A 358 -7.64 10.12 -6.87
CA LYS A 358 -6.65 9.96 -7.95
C LYS A 358 -7.20 10.47 -9.28
N LEU A 359 -8.45 10.16 -9.61
CA LEU A 359 -9.09 10.62 -10.85
C LEU A 359 -9.22 12.15 -10.87
N ALA A 360 -9.62 12.77 -9.76
CA ALA A 360 -9.66 14.22 -9.62
C ALA A 360 -8.27 14.86 -9.79
N ALA A 361 -7.24 14.30 -9.15
CA ALA A 361 -5.87 14.79 -9.28
C ALA A 361 -5.32 14.68 -10.72
N VAL A 362 -5.61 13.57 -11.41
CA VAL A 362 -5.25 13.39 -12.82
C VAL A 362 -6.01 14.36 -13.73
N ALA A 363 -7.30 14.59 -13.50
CA ALA A 363 -8.08 15.56 -14.25
C ALA A 363 -7.51 16.99 -14.10
N LEU A 364 -7.13 17.37 -12.88
CA LEU A 364 -6.45 18.64 -12.61
C LEU A 364 -5.11 18.74 -13.34
N LEU A 365 -4.29 17.68 -13.31
CA LEU A 365 -3.01 17.62 -14.04
C LEU A 365 -3.21 17.82 -15.55
N LEU A 366 -4.16 17.11 -16.15
CA LEU A 366 -4.45 17.21 -17.58
C LEU A 366 -5.01 18.59 -17.95
N GLY A 367 -5.87 19.16 -17.10
CA GLY A 367 -6.38 20.53 -17.25
C GLY A 367 -5.27 21.57 -17.21
N ALA A 368 -4.38 21.51 -16.21
CA ALA A 368 -3.22 22.39 -16.10
C ALA A 368 -2.29 22.27 -17.31
N ALA A 369 -2.01 21.04 -17.76
CA ALA A 369 -1.20 20.79 -18.96
C ALA A 369 -1.88 21.31 -20.25
N ALA A 370 -3.21 21.24 -20.35
CA ALA A 370 -3.95 21.80 -21.49
C ALA A 370 -3.89 23.34 -21.50
N VAL A 371 -4.06 23.98 -20.34
CA VAL A 371 -3.95 25.44 -20.20
C VAL A 371 -2.52 25.91 -20.52
N SER A 372 -1.50 25.23 -19.98
CA SER A 372 -0.10 25.53 -20.27
C SER A 372 0.22 25.44 -21.76
N ARG A 373 -0.24 24.37 -22.43
CA ARG A 373 -0.07 24.19 -23.88
C ARG A 373 -0.75 25.29 -24.69
N ARG A 374 -1.95 25.72 -24.30
CA ARG A 374 -2.65 26.83 -24.97
C ARG A 374 -1.92 28.15 -24.77
N TRP A 375 -1.42 28.42 -23.58
CA TRP A 375 -0.72 29.67 -23.25
C TRP A 375 0.65 29.76 -23.93
N THR A 376 1.42 28.66 -23.94
CA THR A 376 2.69 28.58 -24.67
C THR A 376 2.50 28.67 -26.19
N ALA A 377 1.45 28.06 -26.75
CA ALA A 377 1.09 28.22 -28.16
C ALA A 377 0.74 29.68 -28.50
N ARG A 378 -0.04 30.37 -27.65
CA ARG A 378 -0.38 31.79 -27.84
C ARG A 378 0.85 32.70 -27.83
N LEU A 379 1.78 32.49 -26.90
CA LEU A 379 3.03 33.25 -26.85
C LEU A 379 3.88 33.03 -28.11
N ALA A 380 3.99 31.79 -28.58
CA ALA A 380 4.71 31.47 -29.81
C ALA A 380 4.06 32.10 -31.06
N THR A 381 2.73 32.21 -31.12
CA THR A 381 2.02 32.88 -32.22
C THR A 381 2.13 34.40 -32.18
N VAL A 382 2.19 35.02 -30.98
CA VAL A 382 2.37 36.47 -30.83
C VAL A 382 3.77 36.87 -31.28
N ASP A 383 4.81 36.10 -30.91
CA ASP A 383 6.19 36.32 -31.36
C ASP A 383 6.37 36.08 -32.88
N ALA A 384 5.61 35.17 -33.49
CA ALA A 384 5.64 34.95 -34.94
C ALA A 384 4.94 36.07 -35.72
N GLY A 385 3.93 36.72 -35.12
CA GLY A 385 3.19 37.83 -35.71
C GLY A 385 3.96 39.17 -35.69
N THR A 386 4.91 39.34 -34.77
CA THR A 386 5.82 40.50 -34.73
C THR A 386 6.97 40.41 -35.73
N VAL A 387 7.25 39.21 -36.29
CA VAL A 387 8.29 38.99 -37.31
C VAL A 387 7.64 38.80 -38.69
N VAL A 388 6.86 39.78 -39.16
CA VAL A 388 6.51 39.87 -40.57
C VAL A 388 7.67 40.57 -41.30
N ARG A 389 8.55 39.77 -41.91
CA ARG A 389 9.65 40.25 -42.75
C ARG A 389 9.05 40.86 -44.02
N GLU A 390 9.05 42.18 -44.13
CA GLU A 390 8.83 42.85 -45.42
C GLU A 390 9.99 42.46 -46.33
N LYS A 391 9.70 41.62 -47.32
CA LYS A 391 10.70 41.11 -48.27
C LYS A 391 10.97 42.22 -49.29
N VAL A 392 11.88 43.14 -48.95
CA VAL A 392 12.37 44.15 -49.89
C VAL A 392 13.10 43.41 -51.03
N PRO A 393 12.69 43.56 -52.31
CA PRO A 393 13.38 42.95 -53.44
C PRO A 393 14.81 43.52 -53.54
N GLU A 394 15.82 42.66 -53.69
CA GLU A 394 17.17 43.11 -54.03
C GLU A 394 17.18 43.75 -55.43
N PRO A 395 17.69 44.99 -55.60
CA PRO A 395 17.96 45.54 -56.91
C PRO A 395 19.17 44.83 -57.52
N VAL A 396 18.94 44.09 -58.61
CA VAL A 396 20.00 43.48 -59.43
C VAL A 396 20.78 44.61 -60.11
N GLY A 397 22.01 44.87 -59.65
CA GLY A 397 22.97 45.78 -60.32
C GLY A 397 23.57 46.92 -59.47
N GLY A 398 23.32 46.99 -58.17
CA GLY A 398 23.95 48.00 -57.28
C GLY A 398 25.29 47.54 -56.67
N PRO A 399 26.17 48.47 -56.21
CA PRO A 399 27.42 48.11 -55.55
C PRO A 399 27.17 47.29 -54.26
N PRO A 400 28.09 46.40 -53.87
CA PRO A 400 27.88 45.48 -52.75
C PRO A 400 27.59 46.24 -51.46
N LEU A 401 26.60 45.76 -50.70
CA LEU A 401 26.20 46.35 -49.43
C LEU A 401 27.39 46.45 -48.45
N PRO A 402 27.46 47.51 -47.61
CA PRO A 402 28.53 47.68 -46.61
C PRO A 402 28.64 46.45 -45.69
N GLU A 403 29.85 46.10 -45.29
CA GLU A 403 30.14 44.93 -44.44
C GLU A 403 29.33 44.91 -43.13
N ALA A 404 28.98 46.10 -42.61
CA ALA A 404 28.11 46.27 -41.45
C ALA A 404 26.67 45.72 -41.67
N ALA A 405 26.15 45.77 -42.90
CA ALA A 405 24.84 45.21 -43.24
C ALA A 405 24.87 43.68 -43.36
N LYS A 406 26.00 43.10 -43.79
CA LYS A 406 26.21 41.64 -43.75
C LYS A 406 26.41 41.13 -42.32
N ALA A 407 27.11 41.89 -41.48
CA ALA A 407 27.28 41.59 -40.06
C ALA A 407 25.94 41.62 -39.32
N ALA A 408 25.08 42.60 -39.59
CA ALA A 408 23.73 42.69 -39.02
C ALA A 408 22.83 41.52 -39.49
N ALA A 409 22.95 41.09 -40.75
CA ALA A 409 22.22 39.93 -41.27
C ALA A 409 22.70 38.60 -40.67
N SER A 410 24.00 38.48 -40.31
CA SER A 410 24.57 37.28 -39.68
C SER A 410 24.39 37.23 -38.15
N ALA A 411 24.13 38.36 -37.50
CA ALA A 411 23.92 38.43 -36.05
C ALA A 411 22.50 37.99 -35.63
N ASP A 412 21.55 37.95 -36.58
CA ASP A 412 20.13 37.67 -36.34
C ASP A 412 19.75 36.18 -36.50
N ASP A 413 20.72 35.31 -36.84
CA ASP A 413 20.50 33.86 -37.01
C ASP A 413 20.48 33.06 -35.69
N ASP A 414 20.70 33.70 -34.55
CA ASP A 414 20.61 33.06 -33.23
C ASP A 414 19.14 33.01 -32.75
N HIS A 415 18.35 32.12 -33.38
CA HIS A 415 16.98 31.78 -33.01
C HIS A 415 16.90 31.04 -31.65
N ALA A 416 17.30 31.71 -30.58
CA ALA A 416 17.17 31.22 -29.22
C ALA A 416 15.91 31.87 -28.58
N PRO A 417 14.87 31.11 -28.18
CA PRO A 417 13.62 31.68 -27.69
C PRO A 417 13.81 32.67 -26.53
N HIS A 418 13.05 33.77 -26.48
CA HIS A 418 13.23 34.85 -25.49
C HIS A 418 13.34 34.28 -24.04
N PRO A 419 14.24 34.77 -23.18
CA PRO A 419 14.46 34.23 -21.83
C PRO A 419 13.21 34.19 -20.94
N ALA A 420 12.21 35.03 -21.23
CA ALA A 420 10.89 35.02 -20.59
C ALA A 420 10.09 33.73 -20.89
N VAL A 421 10.05 33.31 -22.16
CA VAL A 421 9.37 32.07 -22.61
C VAL A 421 10.03 30.85 -21.95
N ARG A 422 11.35 30.84 -21.80
CA ARG A 422 12.09 29.76 -21.12
C ARG A 422 11.80 29.69 -19.63
N ARG A 423 11.75 30.83 -18.93
CA ARG A 423 11.39 30.88 -17.50
C ARG A 423 9.96 30.40 -17.30
N ALA A 424 9.05 30.78 -18.18
CA ALA A 424 7.65 30.37 -18.09
C ALA A 424 7.48 28.87 -18.40
N LEU A 425 8.18 28.34 -19.41
CA LEU A 425 8.23 26.90 -19.70
C LEU A 425 8.79 26.11 -18.51
N ARG A 426 9.90 26.56 -17.90
CA ARG A 426 10.48 25.93 -16.71
C ARG A 426 9.48 25.92 -15.54
N ARG A 427 8.81 27.04 -15.27
CA ARG A 427 7.80 27.13 -14.20
C ARG A 427 6.61 26.20 -14.45
N SER A 428 6.13 26.14 -15.69
CA SER A 428 5.06 25.21 -16.06
C SER A 428 5.47 23.76 -15.87
N VAL A 429 6.66 23.36 -16.36
CA VAL A 429 7.11 21.97 -16.22
C VAL A 429 7.34 21.63 -14.74
N LEU A 430 7.85 22.57 -13.93
CA LEU A 430 7.96 22.38 -12.47
C LEU A 430 6.59 22.17 -11.80
N ALA A 431 5.56 22.92 -12.21
CA ALA A 431 4.20 22.74 -11.71
C ALA A 431 3.62 21.37 -12.13
N GLU A 432 3.83 20.95 -13.39
CA GLU A 432 3.43 19.62 -13.87
C GLU A 432 4.14 18.50 -13.09
N VAL A 433 5.43 18.66 -12.78
CA VAL A 433 6.17 17.71 -11.93
C VAL A 433 5.61 17.67 -10.51
N ALA A 434 5.26 18.83 -9.92
CA ALA A 434 4.71 18.88 -8.57
C ALA A 434 3.33 18.19 -8.48
N VAL A 435 2.44 18.45 -9.45
CA VAL A 435 1.13 17.77 -9.51
C VAL A 435 1.31 16.28 -9.83
N GLY A 436 2.24 15.93 -10.73
CA GLY A 436 2.61 14.53 -11.00
C GLY A 436 3.10 13.80 -9.75
N ALA A 437 3.89 14.46 -8.91
CA ALA A 437 4.33 13.93 -7.62
C ALA A 437 3.16 13.67 -6.66
N ALA A 438 2.17 14.57 -6.61
CA ALA A 438 0.96 14.37 -5.82
C ALA A 438 0.14 13.17 -6.34
N VAL A 439 -0.01 13.02 -7.65
CA VAL A 439 -0.68 11.86 -8.26
C VAL A 439 0.05 10.57 -7.93
N LEU A 440 1.39 10.57 -7.93
CA LEU A 440 2.20 9.41 -7.52
C LEU A 440 2.01 9.10 -6.04
N ALA A 441 1.97 10.10 -5.15
CA ALA A 441 1.73 9.89 -3.73
C ALA A 441 0.35 9.25 -3.47
N VAL A 442 -0.71 9.76 -4.08
CA VAL A 442 -2.06 9.16 -3.99
C VAL A 442 -2.06 7.75 -4.61
N THR A 443 -1.35 7.55 -5.72
CA THR A 443 -1.23 6.24 -6.35
C THR A 443 -0.53 5.25 -5.42
N THR A 444 0.52 5.66 -4.72
CA THR A 444 1.23 4.82 -3.76
C THR A 444 0.29 4.33 -2.66
N VAL A 445 -0.50 5.22 -2.07
CA VAL A 445 -1.51 4.86 -1.06
C VAL A 445 -2.57 3.94 -1.65
N LEU A 446 -3.04 4.22 -2.88
CA LEU A 446 -4.03 3.38 -3.57
C LEU A 446 -3.50 1.98 -3.89
N THR A 447 -2.23 1.85 -4.28
CA THR A 447 -1.61 0.54 -4.53
C THR A 447 -1.36 -0.25 -3.26
N SER A 448 -1.32 0.42 -2.11
CA SER A 448 -1.34 -0.20 -0.79
C SER A 448 -2.74 -0.15 -0.18
N THR A 449 -3.81 -0.27 -0.98
CA THR A 449 -5.18 -0.51 -0.47
C THR A 449 -5.84 -1.70 -1.13
N LEU A 450 -6.63 -2.44 -0.35
CA LEU A 450 -7.30 -3.65 -0.80
C LEU A 450 -8.25 -3.27 -1.94
N PRO A 451 -8.21 -3.94 -3.10
CA PRO A 451 -9.13 -3.64 -4.19
C PRO A 451 -10.59 -3.67 -3.72
N GLY A 452 -11.41 -2.72 -4.19
CA GLY A 452 -12.81 -2.57 -3.75
C GLY A 452 -13.63 -3.86 -3.80
N ARG A 453 -13.41 -4.71 -4.83
CA ARG A 453 -14.04 -6.04 -4.92
C ARG A 453 -13.60 -6.94 -3.77
N ALA A 454 -12.28 -7.06 -3.55
CA ALA A 454 -11.74 -7.90 -2.48
C ALA A 454 -12.15 -7.38 -1.10
N GLN A 455 -12.26 -6.06 -0.91
CA GLN A 455 -12.79 -5.46 0.32
C GLN A 455 -14.27 -5.83 0.54
N ALA A 456 -15.09 -5.80 -0.51
CA ALA A 456 -16.49 -6.19 -0.42
C ALA A 456 -16.65 -7.70 -0.16
N GLU A 457 -15.85 -8.54 -0.82
CA GLU A 457 -15.84 -10.00 -0.63
C GLU A 457 -15.37 -10.37 0.79
N ALA A 458 -14.34 -9.70 1.29
CA ALA A 458 -13.89 -9.85 2.66
C ALA A 458 -14.96 -9.41 3.65
N ALA A 459 -15.64 -8.28 3.43
CA ALA A 459 -16.72 -7.82 4.31
C ALA A 459 -17.94 -8.76 4.31
N ALA A 460 -18.23 -9.43 3.18
CA ALA A 460 -19.33 -10.37 3.06
C ALA A 460 -19.02 -11.76 3.63
N GLY A 461 -17.74 -12.15 3.66
CA GLY A 461 -17.29 -13.45 4.18
C GLY A 461 -16.70 -13.41 5.59
N ALA A 462 -16.22 -12.24 6.03
CA ALA A 462 -15.63 -12.08 7.36
C ALA A 462 -16.63 -12.56 8.41
N PRO A 463 -16.22 -13.50 9.29
CA PRO A 463 -16.91 -13.69 10.55
C PRO A 463 -17.06 -12.29 11.16
N ALA A 464 -18.24 -11.94 11.66
CA ALA A 464 -18.35 -10.74 12.48
C ALA A 464 -17.19 -10.82 13.48
N VAL A 465 -16.27 -9.84 13.48
CA VAL A 465 -15.17 -9.85 14.44
C VAL A 465 -15.82 -9.68 15.80
N VAL A 466 -16.10 -10.80 16.46
CA VAL A 466 -16.73 -10.85 17.77
C VAL A 466 -15.60 -10.88 18.79
N GLY A 467 -14.84 -9.78 18.80
CA GLY A 467 -13.93 -9.49 19.90
C GLY A 467 -14.73 -8.97 21.08
N ALA A 468 -14.25 -9.26 22.30
CA ALA A 468 -14.84 -8.75 23.51
C ALA A 468 -15.11 -7.23 23.40
N SER A 469 -16.34 -6.82 23.70
CA SER A 469 -16.71 -5.41 23.67
C SER A 469 -16.21 -4.72 24.94
N VAL A 470 -15.38 -3.69 24.78
CA VAL A 470 -14.81 -2.94 25.90
C VAL A 470 -15.51 -1.59 26.04
N THR A 471 -16.15 -1.37 27.19
CA THR A 471 -16.87 -0.13 27.52
C THR A 471 -16.24 0.51 28.75
N THR A 472 -15.83 1.76 28.63
CA THR A 472 -15.28 2.53 29.77
C THR A 472 -16.35 3.46 30.33
N VAL A 473 -16.65 3.32 31.62
CA VAL A 473 -17.67 4.08 32.33
C VAL A 473 -17.02 4.97 33.38
N PRO A 474 -17.00 6.31 33.20
CA PRO A 474 -16.52 7.20 34.24
C PRO A 474 -17.48 7.21 35.43
N PHE A 475 -16.95 7.35 36.64
CA PHE A 475 -17.73 7.51 37.87
C PHE A 475 -17.14 8.62 38.74
N ASP A 476 -17.99 9.29 39.50
CA ASP A 476 -17.63 10.32 40.48
C ASP A 476 -18.63 10.26 41.64
N VAL A 477 -18.15 9.97 42.85
CA VAL A 477 -18.99 9.94 44.07
C VAL A 477 -18.98 11.28 44.82
N GLY A 478 -18.28 12.30 44.32
CA GLY A 478 -18.25 13.64 44.92
C GLY A 478 -17.32 13.80 46.13
N THR A 479 -16.49 12.80 46.45
CA THR A 479 -15.52 12.82 47.55
C THR A 479 -14.07 12.86 47.05
N PRO A 480 -13.10 13.39 47.83
CA PRO A 480 -11.68 13.38 47.46
C PRO A 480 -11.17 11.95 47.25
N GLY A 481 -10.74 11.63 46.03
CA GLY A 481 -10.31 10.27 45.64
C GLY A 481 -11.44 9.36 45.14
N GLY A 482 -12.71 9.78 45.23
CA GLY A 482 -13.89 9.05 44.81
C GLY A 482 -14.26 9.16 43.32
N ARG A 483 -13.29 9.46 42.46
CA ARG A 483 -13.50 9.63 41.01
C ARG A 483 -12.60 8.70 40.22
N GLY A 484 -13.09 8.16 39.11
CA GLY A 484 -12.36 7.19 38.34
C GLY A 484 -13.10 6.70 37.10
N LYS A 485 -12.67 5.56 36.58
CA LYS A 485 -13.33 4.89 35.45
C LYS A 485 -13.37 3.38 35.67
N VAL A 486 -14.45 2.75 35.27
CA VAL A 486 -14.58 1.29 35.21
C VAL A 486 -14.45 0.88 33.74
N GLN A 487 -13.43 0.10 33.41
CA GLN A 487 -13.34 -0.55 32.10
C GLN A 487 -14.01 -1.91 32.19
N ILE A 488 -15.02 -2.13 31.36
CA ILE A 488 -15.85 -3.35 31.36
C ILE A 488 -15.65 -4.05 30.03
N THR A 489 -15.28 -5.32 30.08
CA THR A 489 -15.10 -6.20 28.94
C THR A 489 -16.22 -7.23 28.94
N LEU A 490 -17.03 -7.25 27.88
CA LEU A 490 -18.10 -8.23 27.67
C LEU A 490 -17.74 -9.13 26.50
N ASP A 491 -17.49 -10.40 26.77
CA ASP A 491 -17.04 -11.41 25.80
C ASP A 491 -18.08 -12.53 25.67
N PRO A 492 -18.63 -12.80 24.48
CA PRO A 492 -18.36 -12.16 23.19
C PRO A 492 -19.25 -10.93 22.90
N GLY A 493 -20.20 -10.57 23.78
CA GLY A 493 -21.15 -9.47 23.54
C GLY A 493 -22.28 -9.81 22.57
N ARG A 494 -22.80 -11.04 22.64
CA ARG A 494 -23.85 -11.55 21.74
C ARG A 494 -24.98 -12.25 22.49
N VAL A 495 -26.03 -12.62 21.77
CA VAL A 495 -27.13 -13.43 22.33
C VAL A 495 -26.60 -14.75 22.92
N GLY A 496 -27.02 -15.04 24.16
CA GLY A 496 -26.59 -16.21 24.92
C GLY A 496 -25.62 -15.84 26.04
N ASP A 497 -24.73 -16.78 26.39
CA ASP A 497 -23.83 -16.61 27.52
C ASP A 497 -22.65 -15.69 27.18
N ASN A 498 -22.42 -14.72 28.05
CA ASN A 498 -21.32 -13.76 27.96
C ASN A 498 -20.53 -13.74 29.27
N SER A 499 -19.19 -13.77 29.22
CA SER A 499 -18.37 -13.42 30.38
C SER A 499 -18.24 -11.91 30.49
N VAL A 500 -18.13 -11.44 31.73
CA VAL A 500 -17.88 -10.04 32.07
C VAL A 500 -16.64 -9.95 32.93
N GLU A 501 -15.72 -9.08 32.53
CA GLU A 501 -14.61 -8.63 33.36
C GLU A 501 -14.67 -7.11 33.53
N ALA A 502 -14.31 -6.61 34.70
CA ALA A 502 -14.29 -5.19 34.99
C ALA A 502 -13.08 -4.78 35.83
N LEU A 503 -12.36 -3.76 35.37
CA LEU A 503 -11.26 -3.14 36.10
C LEU A 503 -11.64 -1.72 36.50
N VAL A 504 -11.39 -1.37 37.76
CA VAL A 504 -11.63 -0.03 38.28
C VAL A 504 -10.30 0.72 38.31
N TYR A 505 -10.28 1.92 37.74
CA TYR A 505 -9.13 2.81 37.74
C TYR A 505 -9.42 4.07 38.55
N GLY A 506 -8.44 4.48 39.35
CA GLY A 506 -8.46 5.72 40.12
C GLY A 506 -8.18 6.97 39.27
N PRO A 507 -8.14 8.16 39.90
CA PRO A 507 -7.92 9.43 39.21
C PRO A 507 -6.49 9.60 38.66
N ASP A 508 -5.54 8.86 39.22
CA ASP A 508 -4.14 8.78 38.82
C ASP A 508 -3.90 7.78 37.67
N GLY A 509 -4.94 7.04 37.27
CA GLY A 509 -4.87 6.00 36.25
C GLY A 509 -4.36 4.64 36.76
N GLY A 510 -4.06 4.51 38.06
CA GLY A 510 -3.75 3.23 38.69
C GLY A 510 -4.99 2.37 38.91
N ILE A 511 -4.81 1.06 39.12
CA ILE A 511 -5.92 0.16 39.50
C ILE A 511 -6.36 0.51 40.92
N ALA A 512 -7.66 0.75 41.09
CA ALA A 512 -8.27 1.06 42.37
C ALA A 512 -9.05 -0.15 42.89
N ILE A 513 -8.90 -0.45 44.19
CA ILE A 513 -9.69 -1.46 44.89
C ILE A 513 -10.91 -0.76 45.46
N VAL A 514 -12.11 -1.27 45.14
CA VAL A 514 -13.39 -0.74 45.63
C VAL A 514 -14.08 -1.81 46.48
N PRO A 515 -14.77 -1.43 47.57
CA PRO A 515 -15.55 -2.36 48.39
C PRO A 515 -16.59 -3.17 47.61
N GLU A 516 -17.23 -2.58 46.60
CA GLU A 516 -18.22 -3.29 45.78
C GLU A 516 -18.32 -2.71 44.38
N LEU A 517 -18.41 -3.59 43.39
CA LEU A 517 -18.79 -3.28 42.02
C LEU A 517 -19.96 -4.17 41.60
N ARG A 518 -21.08 -3.56 41.22
CA ARG A 518 -22.26 -4.27 40.69
C ARG A 518 -22.52 -3.86 39.26
N LEU A 519 -22.87 -4.85 38.44
CA LEU A 519 -23.23 -4.64 37.04
C LEU A 519 -24.56 -5.31 36.74
N SER A 520 -25.45 -4.61 36.05
CA SER A 520 -26.73 -5.18 35.61
C SER A 520 -27.11 -4.73 34.20
N PHE A 521 -27.84 -5.58 33.49
CA PHE A 521 -28.29 -5.35 32.11
C PHE A 521 -29.82 -5.31 32.05
N THR A 522 -30.38 -4.28 31.41
CA THR A 522 -31.83 -4.13 31.20
C THR A 522 -32.13 -3.81 29.74
N LEU A 523 -33.04 -4.54 29.11
CA LEU A 523 -33.55 -4.26 27.77
C LEU A 523 -34.97 -3.69 27.89
N ARG A 524 -35.08 -2.36 27.90
CA ARG A 524 -36.34 -1.64 28.13
C ARG A 524 -37.41 -1.96 27.10
N ASP A 525 -37.04 -1.98 25.82
CA ASP A 525 -37.96 -2.19 24.68
C ASP A 525 -38.66 -3.55 24.72
N ARG A 526 -38.07 -4.53 25.42
CA ARG A 526 -38.60 -5.89 25.58
C ARG A 526 -38.99 -6.22 27.01
N GLN A 527 -38.89 -5.25 27.93
CA GLN A 527 -39.16 -5.43 29.37
C GLN A 527 -38.35 -6.59 30.00
N ILE A 528 -37.08 -6.76 29.59
CA ILE A 528 -36.20 -7.80 30.12
C ILE A 528 -35.17 -7.18 31.09
N GLY A 529 -34.98 -7.79 32.26
CA GLY A 529 -34.03 -7.34 33.29
C GLY A 529 -34.69 -6.59 34.46
N PRO A 530 -33.89 -6.10 35.43
CA PRO A 530 -32.43 -6.08 35.45
C PRO A 530 -31.83 -7.48 35.68
N LEU A 531 -30.91 -7.88 34.79
CA LEU A 531 -30.12 -9.10 34.93
C LEU A 531 -28.81 -8.73 35.63
N ASP A 532 -28.62 -9.17 36.88
CA ASP A 532 -27.36 -8.96 37.61
C ASP A 532 -26.27 -9.86 37.02
N ALA A 533 -25.12 -9.28 36.69
CA ALA A 533 -23.97 -10.01 36.18
C ALA A 533 -23.27 -10.86 37.26
N GLN A 534 -23.59 -10.66 38.55
CA GLN A 534 -23.00 -11.39 39.67
C GLN A 534 -21.47 -11.37 39.66
N LEU A 535 -20.91 -10.16 39.55
CA LEU A 535 -19.47 -9.97 39.59
C LEU A 535 -18.90 -10.37 40.95
N ALA A 536 -17.80 -11.13 40.93
CA ALA A 536 -17.01 -11.44 42.11
C ALA A 536 -15.65 -10.77 42.01
N ASP A 537 -15.14 -10.25 43.14
CA ASP A 537 -13.76 -9.79 43.23
C ASP A 537 -12.80 -10.98 43.04
N LYS A 538 -11.82 -10.82 42.13
CA LYS A 538 -10.79 -11.80 41.79
C LYS A 538 -9.39 -11.37 42.21
N GLY A 539 -9.28 -10.41 43.14
CA GLY A 539 -8.00 -9.96 43.67
C GLY A 539 -7.25 -9.03 42.72
N GLY A 540 -7.94 -8.01 42.21
CA GLY A 540 -7.38 -6.98 41.32
C GLY A 540 -8.28 -6.60 40.14
N TYR A 541 -9.30 -7.40 39.87
CA TYR A 541 -10.37 -7.12 38.92
C TYR A 541 -11.65 -7.85 39.36
N TRP A 542 -12.79 -7.44 38.80
CA TRP A 542 -14.09 -8.05 39.06
C TRP A 542 -14.49 -8.90 37.86
N GLY A 543 -15.01 -10.10 38.08
CA GLY A 543 -15.43 -10.96 36.97
C GLY A 543 -16.47 -11.99 37.34
N ASN A 544 -17.17 -12.52 36.34
CA ASN A 544 -18.12 -13.62 36.47
C ASN A 544 -17.77 -14.80 35.54
N SER A 545 -18.46 -15.93 35.71
CA SER A 545 -18.31 -17.07 34.79
C SER A 545 -19.18 -16.91 33.53
N PHE A 546 -20.40 -16.40 33.66
CA PHE A 546 -21.30 -16.05 32.54
C PHE A 546 -22.52 -15.24 33.02
N VAL A 547 -23.00 -14.34 32.17
CA VAL A 547 -24.33 -13.71 32.20
C VAL A 547 -25.03 -14.02 30.88
N SER A 548 -26.27 -14.54 30.96
CA SER A 548 -27.03 -14.91 29.75
C SER A 548 -27.86 -13.71 29.28
N LEU A 549 -27.59 -13.22 28.08
CA LEU A 549 -28.32 -12.13 27.43
C LEU A 549 -29.20 -12.74 26.32
N PRO A 550 -30.50 -12.97 26.57
CA PRO A 550 -31.30 -13.89 25.75
C PRO A 550 -31.73 -13.34 24.38
N VAL A 551 -31.58 -12.03 24.14
CA VAL A 551 -32.11 -11.38 22.93
C VAL A 551 -31.15 -10.28 22.45
N ALA A 552 -31.02 -10.15 21.13
CA ALA A 552 -30.26 -9.08 20.50
C ALA A 552 -30.97 -7.72 20.71
N GLY A 553 -30.20 -6.66 20.85
CA GLY A 553 -30.74 -5.32 21.04
C GLY A 553 -29.78 -4.37 21.75
N THR A 554 -30.25 -3.15 22.00
CA THR A 554 -29.51 -2.13 22.76
C THR A 554 -29.90 -2.25 24.23
N TRP A 555 -29.00 -2.81 25.04
CA TRP A 555 -29.18 -3.01 26.47
C TRP A 555 -28.69 -1.79 27.26
N GLU A 556 -29.40 -1.41 28.31
CA GLU A 556 -28.93 -0.51 29.35
C GLU A 556 -28.06 -1.30 30.34
N MET A 557 -26.76 -1.01 30.34
CA MET A 557 -25.79 -1.52 31.30
C MET A 557 -25.65 -0.50 32.45
N LYS A 558 -26.13 -0.86 33.63
CA LYS A 558 -26.01 -0.06 34.86
C LYS A 558 -24.85 -0.57 35.69
N VAL A 559 -23.87 0.31 35.91
CA VAL A 559 -22.67 0.09 36.72
C VAL A 559 -22.86 0.81 38.05
N THR A 560 -22.77 0.10 39.17
CA THR A 560 -22.77 0.69 40.51
C THR A 560 -21.41 0.48 41.15
N VAL A 561 -20.74 1.57 41.50
CA VAL A 561 -19.44 1.57 42.18
C VAL A 561 -19.65 2.09 43.58
N ARG A 562 -19.25 1.31 44.59
CA ARG A 562 -19.23 1.72 46.00
C ARG A 562 -17.78 1.91 46.42
N THR A 563 -17.42 3.12 46.83
CA THR A 563 -16.03 3.48 47.20
C THR A 563 -15.81 3.48 48.71
N SER A 564 -16.86 3.58 49.52
CA SER A 564 -16.82 3.48 50.99
C SER A 564 -18.12 2.86 51.53
N GLU A 565 -18.25 2.71 52.85
CA GLU A 565 -19.50 2.26 53.49
C GLU A 565 -20.71 3.15 53.15
N ILE A 566 -20.48 4.44 52.89
CA ILE A 566 -21.55 5.44 52.68
C ILE A 566 -21.55 6.05 51.26
N ASP A 567 -20.46 5.88 50.50
CA ASP A 567 -20.29 6.52 49.19
C ASP A 567 -20.47 5.52 48.04
N GLN A 568 -21.49 5.74 47.21
CA GLN A 568 -21.75 4.96 46.00
C GLN A 568 -22.32 5.80 44.86
N VAL A 569 -22.08 5.38 43.62
CA VAL A 569 -22.65 6.01 42.43
C VAL A 569 -23.09 4.95 41.41
N SER A 570 -24.21 5.20 40.73
CA SER A 570 -24.68 4.38 39.62
C SER A 570 -24.61 5.16 38.30
N VAL A 571 -24.01 4.57 37.29
CA VAL A 571 -23.90 5.15 35.94
C VAL A 571 -24.45 4.16 34.93
N THR A 572 -25.27 4.65 33.99
CA THR A 572 -25.87 3.82 32.95
C THR A 572 -25.24 4.12 31.60
N ARG A 573 -24.94 3.07 30.82
CA ARG A 573 -24.45 3.14 29.44
C ARG A 573 -25.19 2.16 28.55
N SER A 574 -25.37 2.53 27.28
CA SER A 574 -25.95 1.64 26.28
C SER A 574 -24.88 0.70 25.72
N VAL A 575 -25.18 -0.58 25.64
CA VAL A 575 -24.33 -1.62 25.03
C VAL A 575 -25.17 -2.39 24.01
N THR A 576 -24.61 -2.62 22.82
CA THR A 576 -25.30 -3.36 21.76
C THR A 576 -24.93 -4.84 21.84
N VAL A 577 -25.93 -5.70 21.98
CA VAL A 577 -25.80 -7.16 21.92
C VAL A 577 -26.34 -7.62 20.57
N ARG A 578 -25.52 -8.34 19.80
CA ARG A 578 -25.89 -8.80 18.45
C ARG A 578 -26.32 -10.26 18.41
#